data_AF-A0A3M7BFG0-F1
#
_entry.id   AF-A0A3M7BFG0-F1
#
_cell.length_a   1.000
_cell.length_b   1.000
_cell.length_c   1.000
_cell.angle_alpha   90.00
_cell.angle_beta   90.00
_cell.angle_gamma   90.00
#
_symmetry.space_group_name_H-M   'P 1'
#
loop_
_entity.id
_entity.type
_entity.pdbx_description
1 polymer ?
#
loop_
_entity_poly.entity_id
_entity_poly.type
_entity_poly.pdbx_seq_one_letter_code
_entity_poly.pdbx_strand_id
1 'polypeptide(L)'
;MELFQVTPQYLPHLLGEPDYWAPGSFARSEPDGQHKGIGRPYDERTSAGLLTFPEFFCQHPRWNLNTHDIPLSVYMTYDAAYRDTTYLIVCNPAHPKRNAITRRIVEAIDCTSKLTDLDPFMLHALIAHEIFIEAKSTITPLRRRLYDQLDMVDQYAQNPSPKDRKKGELESMTIQLHVISQDIDSKTASADMTHMIVRRLESAHQRYRQRKYHNSICTAVEQTADALQYLSESIESQRRWVISYKARKDIALNLVFNLVTQQDAATSATTAREAKADGNSMKVIAVLTIFFLPGTFLSSVFGMSVMEGEKR
;
A
#
# COMPACT_ATOMS: atom_id res chain seq x y z
N MET A 1 38.45 12.89 -15.35
CA MET A 1 37.39 12.03 -14.79
C MET A 1 37.06 12.61 -13.44
N GLU A 2 35.95 13.35 -13.32
CA GLU A 2 35.55 13.95 -12.05
C GLU A 2 35.09 12.82 -11.11
N LEU A 3 35.76 12.67 -9.97
CA LEU A 3 35.33 11.71 -8.95
C LEU A 3 34.15 12.32 -8.18
N PHE A 4 32.95 11.81 -8.40
CA PHE A 4 31.80 12.15 -7.57
C PHE A 4 32.01 11.62 -6.15
N GLN A 5 31.94 12.50 -5.15
CA GLN A 5 32.01 12.10 -3.74
C GLN A 5 30.66 11.53 -3.30
N VAL A 6 30.46 10.23 -3.55
CA VAL A 6 29.29 9.50 -3.04
C VAL A 6 29.67 8.81 -1.74
N THR A 7 28.88 9.02 -0.70
CA THR A 7 29.09 8.36 0.59
C THR A 7 28.95 6.84 0.45
N PRO A 8 29.95 6.04 0.87
CA PRO A 8 29.93 4.57 0.67
C PRO A 8 28.72 3.88 1.29
N GLN A 9 28.15 4.46 2.36
CA GLN A 9 26.95 3.96 3.04
C GLN A 9 25.71 3.97 2.13
N TYR A 10 25.68 4.81 1.08
CA TYR A 10 24.56 4.88 0.15
C TYR A 10 24.67 3.86 -1.00
N LEU A 11 25.88 3.41 -1.33
CA LEU A 11 26.11 2.55 -2.51
C LEU A 11 25.27 1.25 -2.51
N PRO A 12 25.09 0.54 -1.38
CA PRO A 12 24.24 -0.66 -1.36
C PRO A 12 22.76 -0.35 -1.65
N HIS A 13 22.29 0.85 -1.31
CA HIS A 13 20.89 1.25 -1.40
C HIS A 13 20.50 1.87 -2.75
N LEU A 14 21.44 2.00 -3.68
CA LEU A 14 21.24 2.59 -5.00
C LEU A 14 20.19 1.86 -5.84
N LEU A 15 20.23 0.53 -5.79
CA LEU A 15 19.29 -0.33 -6.52
C LEU A 15 18.00 -0.58 -5.73
N GLY A 16 17.91 0.02 -4.55
CA GLY A 16 16.79 -0.12 -3.64
C GLY A 16 16.80 -1.43 -2.84
N GLU A 17 16.24 -1.36 -1.65
CA GLU A 17 16.00 -2.52 -0.80
C GLU A 17 14.62 -3.12 -1.10
N PRO A 18 14.43 -4.45 -0.93
CA PRO A 18 13.14 -5.09 -1.11
C PRO A 18 12.08 -4.52 -0.15
N ASP A 19 12.48 -4.20 1.09
CA ASP A 19 11.67 -3.52 2.09
C ASP A 19 12.14 -2.08 2.27
N TYR A 20 11.21 -1.12 2.30
CA TYR A 20 11.58 0.29 2.39
C TYR A 20 12.30 0.62 3.71
N TRP A 21 13.42 1.30 3.62
CA TRP A 21 14.14 1.83 4.80
C TRP A 21 13.85 3.30 5.03
N ALA A 22 14.20 3.78 6.22
CA ALA A 22 14.09 5.18 6.55
C ALA A 22 15.01 6.03 5.65
N PRO A 23 14.56 7.22 5.20
CA PRO A 23 15.42 8.19 4.54
C PRO A 23 16.56 8.60 5.48
N GLY A 24 17.78 8.65 4.95
CA GLY A 24 18.90 9.21 5.68
C GLY A 24 19.07 10.69 5.40
N SER A 25 19.37 11.42 6.46
CA SER A 25 19.84 12.79 6.35
C SER A 25 21.03 12.98 7.26
N PHE A 26 22.20 13.03 6.65
CA PHE A 26 23.47 13.16 7.33
C PHE A 26 24.06 14.54 7.07
N ALA A 27 24.73 15.07 8.08
CA ALA A 27 25.53 16.27 7.92
C ALA A 27 26.98 15.84 8.14
N ARG A 28 27.81 15.94 7.10
CA ARG A 28 29.25 15.84 7.29
C ARG A 28 29.78 17.20 7.68
N SER A 29 30.69 17.22 8.62
CA SER A 29 31.39 18.43 9.05
C SER A 29 32.87 18.13 8.95
N GLU A 30 33.54 18.70 7.96
CA GLU A 30 34.99 18.58 7.87
C GLU A 30 35.64 19.79 8.56
N PRO A 31 36.65 19.57 9.42
CA PRO A 31 37.51 20.65 9.85
C PRO A 31 38.24 21.18 8.61
N ASP A 32 38.18 22.50 8.42
CA ASP A 32 38.84 23.22 7.34
C ASP A 32 40.28 22.70 7.13
N GLY A 33 40.55 22.12 5.94
CA GLY A 33 41.90 21.71 5.55
C GLY A 33 42.16 20.25 5.15
N GLN A 34 41.17 19.35 5.04
CA GLN A 34 41.42 17.98 4.52
C GLN A 34 41.04 17.73 3.05
N HIS A 35 40.34 18.65 2.37
CA HIS A 35 40.30 18.62 0.90
C HIS A 35 41.63 19.14 0.32
N LYS A 36 42.65 18.27 0.31
CA LYS A 36 43.72 18.34 -0.69
C LYS A 36 43.11 18.02 -2.05
N GLY A 37 42.42 18.99 -2.66
CA GLY A 37 42.18 18.97 -4.08
C GLY A 37 43.52 18.81 -4.78
N ILE A 38 43.72 17.71 -5.51
CA ILE A 38 44.87 17.55 -6.39
C ILE A 38 44.73 18.64 -7.46
N GLY A 39 45.47 19.75 -7.30
CA GLY A 39 45.78 20.65 -8.41
C GLY A 39 45.39 22.14 -8.33
N ARG A 40 45.14 22.78 -7.17
CA ARG A 40 45.07 24.26 -7.14
C ARG A 40 45.78 24.91 -5.93
N PRO A 41 46.37 26.11 -6.10
CA PRO A 41 47.22 26.73 -5.09
C PRO A 41 46.42 27.26 -3.91
N TYR A 42 47.08 27.19 -2.77
CA TYR A 42 46.68 27.66 -1.46
C TYR A 42 46.62 29.18 -1.45
N ASP A 43 45.45 29.79 -1.24
CA ASP A 43 45.38 31.15 -0.72
C ASP A 43 44.15 31.40 0.16
N GLU A 44 44.42 32.13 1.23
CA GLU A 44 43.52 32.80 2.19
C GLU A 44 42.72 31.93 3.18
N ARG A 45 43.36 31.71 4.33
CA ARG A 45 42.72 31.42 5.63
C ARG A 45 41.63 32.45 5.91
N THR A 46 40.38 32.05 5.73
CA THR A 46 39.22 32.80 6.23
C THR A 46 38.62 32.00 7.39
N SER A 47 38.74 32.57 8.60
CA SER A 47 38.04 32.22 9.85
C SER A 47 37.16 30.94 9.85
N ALA A 48 37.63 29.92 10.56
CA ALA A 48 36.97 28.70 11.02
C ALA A 48 35.43 28.64 10.85
N GLY A 49 34.97 28.30 9.65
CA GLY A 49 33.60 27.89 9.37
C GLY A 49 33.56 26.38 9.15
N LEU A 50 32.87 25.64 10.01
CA LEU A 50 32.66 24.20 9.83
C LEU A 50 31.86 23.98 8.53
N LEU A 51 32.53 23.56 7.45
CA LEU A 51 31.89 23.27 6.18
C LEU A 51 30.93 22.10 6.39
N THR A 52 29.63 22.39 6.33
CA THR A 52 28.58 21.39 6.47
C THR A 52 28.15 20.93 5.09
N PHE A 53 28.34 19.64 4.80
CA PHE A 53 27.82 18.98 3.61
C PHE A 53 26.49 18.31 3.99
N PRO A 54 25.32 18.88 3.65
CA PRO A 54 24.08 18.17 3.82
C PRO A 54 24.03 17.05 2.78
N GLU A 55 23.86 15.83 3.26
CA GLU A 55 23.61 14.65 2.47
C GLU A 55 22.18 14.18 2.76
N PHE A 56 21.45 13.85 1.71
CA PHE A 56 20.11 13.28 1.84
C PHE A 56 19.94 12.11 0.89
N PHE A 57 19.31 11.05 1.38
CA PHE A 57 18.94 9.93 0.54
C PHE A 57 17.55 9.42 0.89
N CYS A 58 16.80 9.01 -0.13
CA CYS A 58 15.52 8.35 0.06
C CYS A 58 15.24 7.34 -1.05
N GLN A 59 14.39 6.36 -0.71
CA GLN A 59 13.78 5.44 -1.64
C GLN A 59 12.29 5.73 -1.68
N HIS A 60 11.78 6.23 -2.81
CA HIS A 60 10.37 6.54 -2.96
C HIS A 60 9.52 5.26 -2.97
N PRO A 61 8.30 5.31 -2.40
CA PRO A 61 7.45 4.14 -2.31
C PRO A 61 6.88 3.77 -3.67
N ARG A 62 6.80 2.47 -3.93
CA ARG A 62 6.14 1.88 -5.08
C ARG A 62 4.65 1.80 -4.78
N TRP A 63 3.88 2.62 -5.48
CA TRP A 63 2.43 2.61 -5.34
C TRP A 63 1.79 1.37 -5.97
N ASN A 64 2.52 0.58 -6.75
CA ASN A 64 2.07 -0.72 -7.24
C ASN A 64 3.04 -1.82 -6.77
N LEU A 65 2.75 -2.47 -5.62
CA LEU A 65 3.62 -3.53 -5.08
C LEU A 65 3.54 -4.85 -5.86
N ASN A 66 2.54 -5.01 -6.72
CA ASN A 66 2.35 -6.26 -7.47
C ASN A 66 3.35 -6.42 -8.62
N THR A 67 4.07 -5.35 -8.96
CA THR A 67 5.19 -5.40 -9.90
C THR A 67 6.50 -5.41 -9.11
N HIS A 68 7.37 -6.40 -9.38
CA HIS A 68 8.71 -6.49 -8.80
C HIS A 68 9.62 -5.44 -9.43
N ASP A 69 9.32 -4.17 -9.19
CA ASP A 69 10.04 -3.04 -9.77
C ASP A 69 11.10 -2.51 -8.81
N ILE A 70 12.22 -2.10 -9.40
CA ILE A 70 13.26 -1.31 -8.73
C ILE A 70 12.63 0.03 -8.31
N PRO A 71 12.69 0.40 -7.03
CA PRO A 71 12.13 1.64 -6.53
C PRO A 71 12.93 2.85 -7.03
N LEU A 72 12.30 4.02 -7.07
CA LEU A 72 13.00 5.27 -7.41
C LEU A 72 13.83 5.71 -6.20
N SER A 73 15.15 5.58 -6.30
CA SER A 73 16.11 6.00 -5.29
C SER A 73 16.74 7.33 -5.68
N VAL A 74 16.84 8.26 -4.72
CA VAL A 74 17.42 9.58 -4.94
C VAL A 74 18.44 9.86 -3.84
N TYR A 75 19.62 10.28 -4.25
CA TYR A 75 20.67 10.80 -3.39
C TYR A 75 21.06 12.20 -3.81
N MET A 76 21.31 13.03 -2.80
CA MET A 76 21.79 14.38 -2.93
C MET A 76 22.94 14.62 -1.95
N THR A 77 23.97 15.28 -2.43
CA THR A 77 24.99 15.90 -1.61
C THR A 77 25.21 17.34 -2.07
N TYR A 78 25.48 18.23 -1.13
CA TYR A 78 25.77 19.63 -1.42
C TYR A 78 27.12 20.02 -0.82
N ASP A 79 27.99 20.53 -1.68
CA ASP A 79 29.26 21.11 -1.29
C ASP A 79 29.09 22.62 -1.13
N ALA A 80 29.14 23.09 0.12
CA ALA A 80 29.00 24.51 0.42
C ALA A 80 30.21 25.35 -0.03
N ALA A 81 31.41 24.76 -0.14
CA ALA A 81 32.62 25.47 -0.55
C ALA A 81 32.59 25.79 -2.05
N TYR A 82 32.21 24.80 -2.87
CA TYR A 82 32.12 24.98 -4.33
C TYR A 82 30.73 25.40 -4.81
N ARG A 83 29.73 25.41 -3.91
CA ARG A 83 28.31 25.66 -4.20
C ARG A 83 27.71 24.68 -5.20
N ASP A 84 28.23 23.45 -5.21
CA ASP A 84 27.81 22.40 -6.14
C ASP A 84 26.87 21.42 -5.46
N THR A 85 25.74 21.12 -6.11
CA THR A 85 24.82 20.06 -5.68
C THR A 85 24.93 18.88 -6.64
N THR A 86 25.29 17.71 -6.12
CA THR A 86 25.32 16.47 -6.91
C THR A 86 24.07 15.66 -6.60
N TYR A 87 23.37 15.23 -7.65
CA TYR A 87 22.23 14.34 -7.58
C TYR A 87 22.51 13.01 -8.28
N LEU A 88 22.17 11.91 -7.63
CA LEU A 88 22.17 10.57 -8.20
C LEU A 88 20.74 10.02 -8.12
N ILE A 89 20.13 9.81 -9.28
CA ILE A 89 18.73 9.36 -9.39
C ILE A 89 18.73 8.02 -10.11
N VAL A 90 18.28 6.98 -9.42
CA VAL A 90 18.16 5.62 -9.98
C VAL A 90 16.69 5.29 -10.12
N CYS A 91 16.26 5.01 -11.34
CA CYS A 91 14.87 4.76 -11.68
C CYS A 91 14.77 3.59 -12.66
N ASN A 92 13.76 2.72 -12.46
CA ASN A 92 13.42 1.70 -13.44
C ASN A 92 13.05 2.36 -14.80
N PRO A 93 13.63 1.90 -15.93
CA PRO A 93 13.26 2.39 -17.25
C PRO A 93 11.76 2.37 -17.56
N ALA A 94 11.02 1.41 -17.00
CA ALA A 94 9.58 1.23 -17.17
C ALA A 94 8.71 2.02 -16.16
N HIS A 95 9.32 2.80 -15.26
CA HIS A 95 8.58 3.52 -14.23
C HIS A 95 7.57 4.52 -14.85
N PRO A 96 6.27 4.50 -14.45
CA PRO A 96 5.22 5.29 -15.09
C PRO A 96 5.49 6.80 -15.15
N LYS A 97 6.16 7.33 -14.13
CA LYS A 97 6.52 8.74 -14.01
C LYS A 97 7.90 9.13 -14.53
N ARG A 98 8.71 8.20 -15.06
CA ARG A 98 10.09 8.47 -15.46
C ARG A 98 10.20 9.68 -16.40
N ASN A 99 9.47 9.66 -17.51
CA ASN A 99 9.53 10.74 -18.51
C ASN A 99 9.06 12.08 -17.94
N ALA A 100 8.03 12.06 -17.07
CA ALA A 100 7.54 13.27 -16.42
C ALA A 100 8.57 13.87 -15.46
N ILE A 101 9.23 13.02 -14.65
CA ILE A 101 10.31 13.41 -13.74
C ILE A 101 11.49 13.96 -14.53
N THR A 102 11.99 13.24 -15.54
CA THR A 102 13.12 13.68 -16.37
C THR A 102 12.82 15.02 -17.04
N ARG A 103 11.64 15.17 -17.66
CA ARG A 103 11.24 16.44 -18.29
C ARG A 103 11.23 17.58 -17.28
N ARG A 104 10.61 17.41 -16.11
CA ARG A 104 10.54 18.46 -15.08
C ARG A 104 11.91 18.80 -14.50
N ILE A 105 12.82 17.83 -14.37
CA ILE A 105 14.20 18.09 -13.93
C ILE A 105 14.92 18.95 -14.97
N VAL A 106 14.85 18.60 -16.26
CA VAL A 106 15.47 19.38 -17.34
C VAL A 106 14.89 20.80 -17.37
N GLU A 107 13.56 20.94 -17.32
CA GLU A 107 12.89 22.25 -17.27
C GLU A 107 13.33 23.08 -16.05
N ALA A 108 13.48 22.45 -14.87
CA ALA A 108 13.95 23.13 -13.67
C ALA A 108 15.40 23.60 -13.81
N ILE A 109 16.29 22.75 -14.34
CA ILE A 109 17.70 23.10 -14.58
C ILE A 109 17.81 24.23 -15.61
N ASP A 110 17.06 24.15 -16.72
CA ASP A 110 17.08 25.18 -17.76
C ASP A 110 16.61 26.54 -17.23
N CYS A 111 15.52 26.55 -16.44
CA CYS A 111 15.02 27.77 -15.80
C CYS A 111 15.99 28.36 -14.77
N THR A 112 16.73 27.50 -14.07
CA THR A 112 17.63 27.90 -12.98
C THR A 112 19.06 28.16 -13.42
N SER A 113 19.43 27.83 -14.66
CA SER A 113 20.74 28.11 -15.26
C SER A 113 21.19 29.59 -15.16
N LYS A 114 20.24 30.51 -14.91
CA LYS A 114 20.48 31.96 -14.76
C LYS A 114 20.44 32.45 -13.31
N LEU A 115 20.08 31.61 -12.33
CA LEU A 115 19.99 31.99 -10.92
C LEU A 115 21.30 31.72 -10.17
N THR A 116 21.70 32.69 -9.34
CA THR A 116 22.96 32.64 -8.58
C THR A 116 22.86 31.80 -7.30
N ASP A 117 21.65 31.52 -6.81
CA ASP A 117 21.40 30.75 -5.58
C ASP A 117 20.25 29.76 -5.78
N LEU A 118 20.58 28.48 -6.00
CA LEU A 118 19.61 27.38 -5.99
C LEU A 118 19.56 26.74 -4.60
N ASP A 119 18.36 26.30 -4.21
CA ASP A 119 18.21 25.45 -3.03
C ASP A 119 18.63 24.00 -3.37
N PRO A 120 19.55 23.40 -2.59
CA PRO A 120 20.03 22.04 -2.84
C PRO A 120 18.95 20.97 -2.77
N PHE A 121 17.81 21.21 -2.13
CA PHE A 121 16.69 20.25 -1.98
C PHE A 121 15.58 20.44 -3.01
N MET A 122 15.69 21.44 -3.91
CA MET A 122 14.66 21.75 -4.91
C MET A 122 14.27 20.53 -5.75
N LEU A 123 15.25 19.75 -6.24
CA LEU A 123 14.95 18.58 -7.06
C LEU A 123 14.33 17.44 -6.25
N HIS A 124 14.70 17.28 -4.98
CA HIS A 124 13.99 16.35 -4.07
C HIS A 124 12.51 16.72 -3.91
N ALA A 125 12.19 18.00 -3.69
CA ALA A 125 10.81 18.46 -3.59
C ALA A 125 10.04 18.19 -4.90
N LEU A 126 10.66 18.45 -6.06
CA LEU A 126 10.08 18.19 -7.37
C LEU A 126 9.80 16.70 -7.60
N ILE A 127 10.77 15.83 -7.30
CA ILE A 127 10.63 14.38 -7.49
C ILE A 127 9.57 13.83 -6.53
N ALA A 128 9.58 14.24 -5.26
CA ALA A 128 8.57 13.84 -4.28
C ALA A 128 7.16 14.23 -4.72
N HIS A 129 7.00 15.42 -5.32
CA HIS A 129 5.74 15.86 -5.89
C HIS A 129 5.25 14.98 -7.05
N GLU A 130 6.11 14.62 -8.00
CA GLU A 130 5.72 13.73 -9.11
C GLU A 130 5.30 12.35 -8.64
N ILE A 131 6.03 11.78 -7.68
CA ILE A 131 5.68 10.50 -7.07
C ILE A 131 4.36 10.59 -6.29
N PHE A 132 4.12 11.70 -5.60
CA PHE A 132 2.84 11.93 -4.93
C PHE A 132 1.67 12.05 -5.92
N ILE A 133 1.87 12.62 -7.11
CA ILE A 133 0.85 12.62 -8.16
C ILE A 133 0.52 11.19 -8.60
N GLU A 134 1.52 10.30 -8.70
CA GLU A 134 1.29 8.89 -9.03
C GLU A 134 0.35 8.21 -8.02
N ALA A 135 0.50 8.50 -6.73
CA ALA A 135 -0.36 8.00 -5.67
C ALA A 135 -1.85 8.25 -5.95
N LYS A 136 -2.20 9.41 -6.51
CA LYS A 136 -3.60 9.73 -6.86
C LYS A 136 -4.15 8.80 -7.92
N SER A 137 -3.32 8.42 -8.90
CA SER A 137 -3.72 7.53 -10.00
C SER A 137 -4.00 6.10 -9.53
N THR A 138 -3.37 5.67 -8.43
CA THR A 138 -3.53 4.32 -7.88
C THR A 138 -4.60 4.25 -6.78
N ILE A 139 -4.72 5.29 -5.95
CA ILE A 139 -5.70 5.34 -4.85
C ILE A 139 -7.12 5.60 -5.37
N THR A 140 -7.29 6.37 -6.46
CA THR A 140 -8.63 6.70 -6.97
C THR A 140 -9.42 5.46 -7.46
N PRO A 141 -8.85 4.55 -8.26
CA PRO A 141 -9.53 3.31 -8.64
C PRO A 141 -9.80 2.38 -7.44
N LEU A 142 -8.86 2.30 -6.49
CA LEU A 142 -9.05 1.53 -5.25
C LEU A 142 -10.24 2.04 -4.45
N ARG A 143 -10.36 3.37 -4.30
CA ARG A 143 -11.50 4.00 -3.65
C ARG A 143 -12.81 3.59 -4.31
N ARG A 144 -12.92 3.70 -5.64
CA ARG A 144 -14.15 3.34 -6.37
C ARG A 144 -14.54 1.88 -6.11
N ARG A 145 -13.60 0.95 -6.32
CA ARG A 145 -13.81 -0.48 -6.04
C ARG A 145 -14.27 -0.75 -4.61
N LEU A 146 -13.70 -0.05 -3.62
CA LEU A 146 -14.14 -0.16 -2.24
C LEU A 146 -15.61 0.26 -2.09
N TYR A 147 -15.98 1.46 -2.55
CA TYR A 147 -17.36 1.95 -2.41
C TYR A 147 -18.37 1.08 -3.16
N ASP A 148 -18.06 0.67 -4.39
CA ASP A 148 -18.91 -0.25 -5.16
C ASP A 148 -19.16 -1.54 -4.36
N GLN A 149 -18.12 -2.05 -3.68
CA GLN A 149 -18.22 -3.25 -2.87
C GLN A 149 -18.97 -3.03 -1.55
N LEU A 150 -18.83 -1.87 -0.92
CA LEU A 150 -19.61 -1.48 0.26
C LEU A 150 -21.10 -1.42 -0.09
N ASP A 151 -21.45 -0.80 -1.21
CA ASP A 151 -22.82 -0.69 -1.68
C ASP A 151 -23.43 -2.07 -1.94
N MET A 152 -22.67 -3.01 -2.51
CA MET A 152 -23.11 -4.40 -2.69
C MET A 152 -23.38 -5.12 -1.36
N VAL A 153 -22.51 -4.94 -0.37
CA VAL A 153 -22.69 -5.53 0.97
C VAL A 153 -23.93 -4.95 1.66
N ASP A 154 -24.10 -3.64 1.58
CA ASP A 154 -25.25 -2.95 2.18
C ASP A 154 -26.57 -3.36 1.53
N GLN A 155 -26.60 -3.48 0.19
CA GLN A 155 -27.76 -3.99 -0.53
C GLN A 155 -28.11 -5.43 -0.12
N TYR A 156 -27.10 -6.30 -0.01
CA TYR A 156 -27.32 -7.67 0.46
C TYR A 156 -27.86 -7.72 1.89
N ALA A 157 -27.31 -6.90 2.78
CA ALA A 157 -27.72 -6.83 4.18
C ALA A 157 -29.17 -6.32 4.34
N GLN A 158 -29.58 -5.35 3.50
CA GLN A 158 -30.93 -4.78 3.53
C GLN A 158 -31.99 -5.67 2.88
N ASN A 159 -31.61 -6.61 2.01
CA ASN A 159 -32.56 -7.49 1.34
C ASN A 159 -33.28 -8.44 2.32
N PRO A 160 -34.60 -8.27 2.56
CA PRO A 160 -35.32 -9.00 3.60
C PRO A 160 -35.79 -10.40 3.15
N SER A 161 -35.70 -10.70 1.85
CA SER A 161 -36.14 -11.97 1.28
C SER A 161 -34.96 -12.94 1.15
N PRO A 162 -34.92 -14.05 1.90
CA PRO A 162 -33.90 -15.08 1.75
C PRO A 162 -33.96 -15.81 0.41
N LYS A 163 -35.11 -15.74 -0.29
CA LYS A 163 -35.34 -16.43 -1.56
C LYS A 163 -34.66 -15.76 -2.76
N ASP A 164 -34.37 -14.46 -2.65
CA ASP A 164 -33.75 -13.68 -3.73
C ASP A 164 -32.22 -13.60 -3.62
N ARG A 165 -31.65 -14.10 -2.51
CA ARG A 165 -30.20 -14.14 -2.28
C ARG A 165 -29.58 -15.25 -3.10
N LYS A 166 -28.70 -14.91 -4.06
CA LYS A 166 -28.09 -15.94 -4.90
C LYS A 166 -26.99 -16.66 -4.12
N LYS A 167 -26.96 -17.98 -4.28
CA LYS A 167 -25.90 -18.83 -3.73
C LYS A 167 -24.54 -18.36 -4.26
N GLY A 168 -23.59 -18.11 -3.36
CA GLY A 168 -22.23 -17.67 -3.70
C GLY A 168 -22.01 -16.14 -3.70
N GLU A 169 -23.04 -15.32 -3.50
CA GLU A 169 -22.87 -13.85 -3.43
C GLU A 169 -21.97 -13.43 -2.27
N LEU A 170 -22.17 -13.97 -1.07
CA LEU A 170 -21.32 -13.68 0.10
C LEU A 170 -19.89 -14.18 -0.09
N GLU A 171 -19.70 -15.33 -0.73
CA GLU A 171 -18.39 -15.88 -1.04
C GLU A 171 -17.65 -14.94 -2.00
N SER A 172 -18.30 -14.54 -3.10
CA SER A 172 -17.77 -13.55 -4.03
C SER A 172 -17.46 -12.23 -3.35
N MET A 173 -18.34 -11.74 -2.47
CA MET A 173 -18.11 -10.50 -1.72
C MET A 173 -16.90 -10.61 -0.79
N THR A 174 -16.74 -11.74 -0.12
CA THR A 174 -15.60 -12.03 0.76
C THR A 174 -14.29 -12.02 -0.01
N ILE A 175 -14.24 -12.71 -1.17
CA ILE A 175 -13.05 -12.76 -2.03
C ILE A 175 -12.68 -11.35 -2.52
N GLN A 176 -13.64 -10.58 -3.00
CA GLN A 176 -13.39 -9.22 -3.51
C GLN A 176 -12.95 -8.27 -2.40
N LEU A 177 -13.58 -8.31 -1.22
CA LEU A 177 -13.15 -7.52 -0.06
C LEU A 177 -11.75 -7.91 0.40
N HIS A 178 -11.37 -9.20 0.30
CA HIS A 178 -10.02 -9.65 0.61
C HIS A 178 -8.98 -9.07 -0.36
N VAL A 179 -9.25 -9.06 -1.66
CA VAL A 179 -8.35 -8.43 -2.65
C VAL A 179 -8.23 -6.93 -2.40
N ILE A 180 -9.37 -6.24 -2.18
CA ILE A 180 -9.38 -4.81 -1.82
C ILE A 180 -8.60 -4.57 -0.52
N SER A 181 -8.66 -5.50 0.43
CA SER A 181 -7.91 -5.43 1.69
C SER A 181 -6.42 -5.43 1.48
N GLN A 182 -5.91 -6.38 0.71
CA GLN A 182 -4.48 -6.46 0.39
C GLN A 182 -4.00 -5.17 -0.31
N ASP A 183 -4.80 -4.65 -1.25
CA ASP A 183 -4.50 -3.39 -1.92
C ASP A 183 -4.47 -2.20 -0.94
N ILE A 184 -5.47 -2.07 -0.05
CA ILE A 184 -5.52 -0.98 0.94
C ILE A 184 -4.33 -1.05 1.90
N ASP A 185 -3.97 -2.24 2.38
CA ASP A 185 -2.85 -2.40 3.30
C ASP A 185 -1.51 -2.03 2.63
N SER A 186 -1.31 -2.47 1.37
CA SER A 186 -0.17 -2.05 0.52
C SER A 186 -0.08 -0.53 0.36
N LYS A 187 -1.21 0.13 0.03
CA LYS A 187 -1.24 1.59 -0.15
C LYS A 187 -1.08 2.35 1.17
N THR A 188 -1.53 1.77 2.27
CA THR A 188 -1.33 2.33 3.62
C THR A 188 0.16 2.39 3.93
N ALA A 189 0.88 1.28 3.76
CA ALA A 189 2.33 1.24 3.94
C ALA A 189 3.05 2.25 3.02
N SER A 190 2.64 2.34 1.75
CA SER A 190 3.20 3.31 0.79
C SER A 190 2.96 4.77 1.21
N ALA A 191 1.77 5.07 1.74
CA ALA A 191 1.43 6.40 2.25
C ALA A 191 2.22 6.76 3.52
N ASP A 192 2.37 5.81 4.45
CA ASP A 192 3.21 5.98 5.66
C ASP A 192 4.68 6.25 5.29
N MET A 193 5.22 5.50 4.32
CA MET A 193 6.56 5.71 3.79
C MET A 193 6.73 7.08 3.14
N THR A 194 5.77 7.50 2.30
CA THR A 194 5.79 8.83 1.67
C THR A 194 5.81 9.93 2.73
N HIS A 195 4.97 9.79 3.77
CA HIS A 195 4.90 10.73 4.87
C HIS A 195 6.23 10.82 5.63
N MET A 196 6.85 9.67 5.94
CA MET A 196 8.17 9.65 6.57
C MET A 196 9.24 10.32 5.70
N ILE A 197 9.26 10.06 4.38
CA ILE A 197 10.22 10.67 3.44
C ILE A 197 10.10 12.19 3.46
N VAL A 198 8.88 12.73 3.27
CA VAL A 198 8.70 14.18 3.19
C VAL A 198 8.97 14.86 4.53
N ARG A 199 8.59 14.26 5.66
CA ARG A 199 8.95 14.81 6.98
C ARG A 199 10.46 14.84 7.23
N ARG A 200 11.18 13.80 6.80
CA ARG A 200 12.65 13.78 6.92
C ARG A 200 13.30 14.79 5.98
N LEU A 201 12.77 14.95 4.77
CA LEU A 201 13.21 15.94 3.80
C LEU A 201 13.00 17.37 4.32
N GLU A 202 11.82 17.66 4.85
CA GLU A 202 11.48 18.93 5.52
C GLU A 202 12.42 19.22 6.69
N SER A 203 12.67 18.23 7.55
CA SER A 203 13.61 18.36 8.67
C SER A 203 15.05 18.61 8.20
N ALA A 204 15.48 17.96 7.11
CA ALA A 204 16.80 18.14 6.52
C ALA A 204 16.96 19.55 5.93
N HIS A 205 15.96 20.00 5.19
CA HIS A 205 15.89 21.34 4.62
C HIS A 205 15.88 22.41 5.69
N GLN A 206 15.09 22.24 6.76
CA GLN A 206 15.04 23.17 7.88
C GLN A 206 16.41 23.31 8.55
N ARG A 207 17.15 22.21 8.73
CA ARG A 207 18.53 22.26 9.27
C ARG A 207 19.48 23.01 8.33
N TYR A 208 19.37 22.79 7.03
CA TYR A 208 20.17 23.53 6.03
C TYR A 208 19.85 25.03 6.06
N ARG A 209 18.56 25.40 6.03
CA ARG A 209 18.08 26.78 6.10
C ARG A 209 18.59 27.49 7.36
N GLN A 210 18.44 26.86 8.53
CA GLN A 210 18.87 27.44 9.80
C GLN A 210 20.39 27.66 9.88
N ARG A 211 21.20 26.78 9.26
CA ARG A 211 22.66 26.89 9.29
C ARG A 211 23.21 27.91 8.32
N LYS A 212 22.68 27.96 7.09
CA LYS A 212 23.22 28.82 6.02
C LYS A 212 22.57 30.20 5.98
N TYR A 213 21.30 30.30 6.36
CA TYR A 213 20.48 31.51 6.21
C TYR A 213 19.85 31.95 7.53
N HIS A 214 20.55 31.75 8.66
CA HIS A 214 20.01 32.04 10.00
C HIS A 214 19.37 33.43 10.14
N ASN A 215 19.97 34.45 9.52
CA ASN A 215 19.55 35.85 9.58
C ASN A 215 19.34 36.50 8.19
N SER A 216 19.29 35.69 7.13
CA SER A 216 19.18 36.19 5.75
C SER A 216 18.05 35.49 5.01
N ILE A 217 17.29 36.23 4.21
CA ILE A 217 16.20 35.67 3.41
C ILE A 217 16.75 35.28 2.04
N CYS A 218 16.53 34.03 1.63
CA CYS A 218 16.84 33.55 0.29
C CYS A 218 15.56 33.03 -0.37
N THR A 219 15.10 33.70 -1.43
CA THR A 219 13.83 33.39 -2.09
C THR A 219 13.74 31.95 -2.57
N ALA A 220 14.81 31.38 -3.13
CA ALA A 220 14.82 29.99 -3.60
C ALA A 220 14.66 28.98 -2.46
N VAL A 221 15.23 29.28 -1.29
CA VAL A 221 15.14 28.45 -0.08
C VAL A 221 13.75 28.53 0.53
N GLU A 222 13.16 29.73 0.59
CA GLU A 222 11.78 29.91 1.06
C GLU A 222 10.77 29.22 0.14
N GLN A 223 10.91 29.36 -1.19
CA GLN A 223 10.05 28.66 -2.15
C GLN A 223 10.13 27.14 -2.01
N THR A 224 11.33 26.62 -1.74
CA THR A 224 11.51 25.18 -1.49
C THR A 224 10.89 24.77 -0.16
N ALA A 225 11.02 25.59 0.89
CA ALA A 225 10.36 25.35 2.18
C ALA A 225 8.83 25.29 2.03
N ASP A 226 8.24 26.28 1.36
CA ASP A 226 6.80 26.36 1.11
C ASP A 226 6.31 25.15 0.30
N ALA A 227 7.07 24.74 -0.72
CA ALA A 227 6.76 23.56 -1.53
C ALA A 227 6.81 22.27 -0.70
N LEU A 228 7.81 22.13 0.19
CA LEU A 228 7.93 20.98 1.09
C LEU A 228 6.81 20.95 2.12
N GLN A 229 6.43 22.10 2.68
CA GLN A 229 5.31 22.21 3.61
C GLN A 229 3.99 21.82 2.92
N TYR A 230 3.73 22.36 1.73
CA TYR A 230 2.57 21.99 0.92
C TYR A 230 2.51 20.49 0.64
N LEU A 231 3.65 19.88 0.30
CA LEU A 231 3.75 18.43 0.10
C LEU A 231 3.46 17.66 1.38
N SER A 232 4.01 18.08 2.52
CA SER A 232 3.82 17.47 3.83
C SER A 232 2.33 17.42 4.19
N GLU A 233 1.64 18.55 4.09
CA GLU A 233 0.20 18.67 4.35
C GLU A 233 -0.64 17.86 3.35
N SER A 234 -0.26 17.87 2.07
CA SER A 234 -0.94 17.10 1.01
C SER A 234 -0.84 15.59 1.25
N ILE A 235 0.34 15.11 1.64
CA ILE A 235 0.58 13.69 1.94
C ILE A 235 -0.16 13.27 3.20
N GLU A 236 -0.18 14.12 4.25
CA GLU A 236 -0.99 13.84 5.44
C GLU A 236 -2.48 13.74 5.13
N SER A 237 -3.00 14.60 4.26
CA SER A 237 -4.39 14.52 3.80
C SER A 237 -4.66 13.19 3.09
N GLN A 238 -3.81 12.80 2.14
CA GLN A 238 -3.95 11.52 1.43
C GLN A 238 -3.83 10.32 2.38
N ARG A 239 -2.89 10.35 3.32
CA ARG A 239 -2.71 9.32 4.34
C ARG A 239 -3.98 9.14 5.18
N ARG A 240 -4.60 10.24 5.64
CA ARG A 240 -5.88 10.20 6.36
C ARG A 240 -6.99 9.54 5.53
N TRP A 241 -7.06 9.80 4.23
CA TRP A 241 -8.03 9.13 3.34
C TRP A 241 -7.81 7.63 3.26
N VAL A 242 -6.56 7.18 3.09
CA VAL A 242 -6.23 5.74 3.02
C VAL A 242 -6.57 5.03 4.34
N ILE A 243 -6.30 5.66 5.48
CA ILE A 243 -6.71 5.14 6.80
C ILE A 243 -8.23 5.02 6.92
N SER A 244 -8.99 6.00 6.40
CA SER A 244 -10.45 5.92 6.37
C SER A 244 -10.94 4.73 5.51
N TYR A 245 -10.30 4.47 4.37
CA TYR A 245 -10.63 3.31 3.53
C TYR A 245 -10.36 1.99 4.25
N LYS A 246 -9.24 1.89 4.98
CA LYS A 246 -8.94 0.74 5.83
C LYS A 246 -10.04 0.51 6.87
N ALA A 247 -10.44 1.54 7.61
CA ALA A 247 -11.50 1.41 8.61
C ALA A 247 -12.84 0.94 7.99
N ARG A 248 -13.22 1.49 6.83
CA ARG A 248 -14.46 1.08 6.12
C ARG A 248 -14.41 -0.36 5.64
N LYS A 249 -13.27 -0.82 5.10
CA LYS A 249 -13.14 -2.22 4.69
C LYS A 249 -13.29 -3.16 5.89
N ASP A 250 -12.72 -2.80 7.05
CA ASP A 250 -12.72 -3.66 8.23
C ASP A 250 -14.16 -3.81 8.76
N ILE A 251 -14.94 -2.72 8.75
CA ILE A 251 -16.37 -2.74 9.05
C ILE A 251 -17.13 -3.68 8.08
N ALA A 252 -16.87 -3.56 6.78
CA ALA A 252 -17.56 -4.38 5.77
C ALA A 252 -17.19 -5.86 5.85
N LEU A 253 -15.91 -6.19 6.06
CA LEU A 253 -15.46 -7.56 6.28
C LEU A 253 -16.14 -8.18 7.50
N ASN A 254 -16.24 -7.43 8.61
CA ASN A 254 -16.94 -7.90 9.80
C ASN A 254 -18.44 -8.14 9.53
N LEU A 255 -19.09 -7.24 8.77
CA LEU A 255 -20.49 -7.42 8.38
C LEU A 255 -20.68 -8.66 7.52
N VAL A 256 -19.86 -8.85 6.48
CA VAL A 256 -19.92 -10.02 5.61
C VAL A 256 -19.69 -11.31 6.41
N PHE A 257 -18.71 -11.33 7.32
CA PHE A 257 -18.46 -12.48 8.20
C PHE A 257 -19.68 -12.84 9.06
N ASN A 258 -20.34 -11.83 9.64
CA ASN A 258 -21.55 -12.02 10.42
C ASN A 258 -22.71 -12.56 9.55
N LEU A 259 -22.86 -12.05 8.32
CA LEU A 259 -23.88 -12.50 7.38
C LEU A 259 -23.66 -13.95 6.93
N VAL A 260 -22.40 -14.34 6.66
CA VAL A 260 -22.03 -15.74 6.36
C VAL A 260 -22.41 -16.64 7.53
N THR A 261 -22.01 -16.26 8.75
CA THR A 261 -22.31 -17.02 9.97
C THR A 261 -23.82 -17.20 10.17
N GLN A 262 -24.62 -16.15 9.95
CA GLN A 262 -26.09 -16.23 10.03
C GLN A 262 -26.67 -17.17 8.98
N GLN A 263 -26.16 -17.12 7.75
CA GLN A 263 -26.62 -18.00 6.67
C GLN A 263 -26.28 -19.47 6.95
N ASP A 264 -25.08 -19.76 7.47
CA ASP A 264 -24.67 -21.12 7.84
C ASP A 264 -25.50 -21.65 9.02
N ALA A 265 -25.79 -20.81 10.01
CA ALA A 265 -26.68 -21.17 11.12
C ALA A 265 -28.10 -21.45 10.64
N ALA A 266 -28.65 -20.61 9.74
CA ALA A 266 -29.96 -20.83 9.14
C ALA A 266 -30.02 -22.12 8.33
N THR A 267 -29.00 -22.39 7.51
CA THR A 267 -28.88 -23.62 6.71
C THR A 267 -28.76 -24.85 7.60
N SER A 268 -27.96 -24.78 8.67
CA SER A 268 -27.83 -25.86 9.64
C SER A 268 -29.15 -26.15 10.36
N ALA A 269 -29.90 -25.10 10.71
CA ALA A 269 -31.23 -25.23 11.32
C ALA A 269 -32.25 -25.85 10.36
N THR A 270 -32.23 -25.50 9.07
CA THR A 270 -33.11 -26.13 8.06
C THR A 270 -32.74 -27.59 7.87
N THR A 271 -31.45 -27.93 7.74
CA THR A 271 -30.99 -29.32 7.64
C THR A 271 -31.38 -30.14 8.86
N ALA A 272 -31.23 -29.60 10.06
CA ALA A 272 -31.64 -30.27 11.29
C ALA A 272 -33.17 -30.51 11.34
N ARG A 273 -33.96 -29.56 10.84
CA ARG A 273 -35.42 -29.69 10.75
C ARG A 273 -35.83 -30.75 9.73
N GLU A 274 -35.19 -30.77 8.57
CA GLU A 274 -35.41 -31.77 7.51
C GLU A 274 -35.01 -33.16 7.99
N ALA A 275 -33.84 -33.30 8.62
CA ALA A 275 -33.39 -34.55 9.23
C ALA A 275 -34.34 -35.04 10.34
N LYS A 276 -34.89 -34.14 11.15
CA LYS A 276 -35.92 -34.49 12.15
C LYS A 276 -37.21 -34.99 11.50
N ALA A 277 -37.64 -34.33 10.42
CA ALA A 277 -38.83 -34.75 9.69
C ALA A 277 -38.62 -36.12 9.03
N ASP A 278 -37.47 -36.32 8.39
CA ASP A 278 -37.07 -37.60 7.81
C ASP A 278 -36.98 -38.71 8.87
N GLY A 279 -36.36 -38.43 10.02
CA GLY A 279 -36.32 -39.37 11.15
C GLY A 279 -37.69 -39.73 11.70
N ASN A 280 -38.65 -38.80 11.67
CA ASN A 280 -40.05 -39.11 12.02
C ASN A 280 -40.73 -39.98 10.96
N SER A 281 -40.54 -39.68 9.68
CA SER A 281 -41.05 -40.51 8.57
C SER A 281 -40.47 -41.93 8.63
N MET A 282 -39.16 -42.05 8.92
CA MET A 282 -38.48 -43.33 9.08
C MET A 282 -39.06 -44.14 10.23
N LYS A 283 -39.38 -43.50 11.36
CA LYS A 283 -40.07 -44.15 12.48
C LYS A 283 -41.44 -44.68 12.07
N VAL A 284 -42.22 -43.89 11.32
CA VAL A 284 -43.55 -44.31 10.84
C VAL A 284 -43.43 -45.51 9.89
N ILE A 285 -42.49 -45.48 8.93
CA ILE A 285 -42.24 -46.59 8.01
C ILE A 285 -41.80 -47.85 8.77
N ALA A 286 -40.91 -47.70 9.75
CA ALA A 286 -40.46 -48.81 10.58
C ALA A 286 -41.62 -49.44 11.36
N VAL A 287 -42.49 -48.62 11.97
CA VAL A 287 -43.69 -49.08 12.67
C VAL A 287 -44.63 -49.82 11.71
N LEU A 288 -44.93 -49.26 10.53
CA LEU A 288 -45.76 -49.92 9.52
C LEU A 288 -45.17 -51.28 9.11
N THR A 289 -43.85 -51.33 8.89
CA THR A 289 -43.15 -52.56 8.52
C THR A 289 -43.29 -53.61 9.63
N ILE A 290 -43.10 -53.24 10.90
CA ILE A 290 -43.25 -54.17 12.05
C ILE A 290 -44.65 -54.78 12.09
N PHE A 291 -45.70 -54.02 11.77
CA PHE A 291 -47.08 -54.53 11.75
C PHE A 291 -47.42 -55.36 10.51
N PHE A 292 -46.99 -54.93 9.33
CA PHE A 292 -47.38 -55.58 8.08
C PHE A 292 -46.55 -56.81 7.74
N LEU A 293 -45.25 -56.84 8.06
CA LEU A 293 -44.36 -57.96 7.70
C LEU A 293 -44.87 -59.32 8.22
N PRO A 294 -45.29 -59.45 9.50
CA PRO A 294 -45.84 -60.71 10.03
C PRO A 294 -47.15 -61.12 9.33
N GLY A 295 -48.02 -60.16 9.04
CA GLY A 295 -49.29 -60.39 8.34
C GLY A 295 -49.08 -60.86 6.89
N THR A 296 -48.17 -60.21 6.16
CA THR A 296 -47.79 -60.64 4.80
C THR A 296 -47.11 -62.01 4.79
N PHE A 297 -46.30 -62.34 5.81
CA PHE A 297 -45.68 -63.64 5.95
C PHE A 297 -46.73 -64.75 6.13
N LEU A 298 -47.66 -64.58 7.08
CA LEU A 298 -48.76 -65.52 7.30
C LEU A 298 -49.64 -65.67 6.05
N SER A 299 -50.00 -64.55 5.40
CA SER A 299 -50.79 -64.59 4.17
C SER A 299 -50.07 -65.30 3.03
N SER A 300 -48.75 -65.19 2.94
CA SER A 300 -47.95 -65.94 1.96
C SER A 300 -47.91 -67.43 2.28
N VAL A 301 -47.77 -67.82 3.56
CA VAL A 301 -47.78 -69.24 3.98
C VAL A 301 -49.14 -69.89 3.70
N PHE A 302 -50.25 -69.21 3.97
CA PHE A 302 -51.59 -69.74 3.69
C PHE A 302 -52.01 -69.62 2.21
N GLY A 303 -51.44 -68.66 1.47
CA GLY A 303 -51.67 -68.48 0.03
C GLY A 303 -50.82 -69.40 -0.85
N MET A 304 -49.73 -69.96 -0.29
CA MET A 304 -49.07 -71.12 -0.89
C MET A 304 -50.07 -72.27 -0.84
N SER A 305 -50.66 -72.59 -2.01
CA SER A 305 -51.42 -73.81 -2.20
C SER A 305 -50.50 -75.00 -1.93
N VAL A 306 -50.48 -75.46 -0.67
CA VAL A 306 -50.05 -76.81 -0.33
C VAL A 306 -51.09 -77.70 -0.99
N MET A 307 -50.87 -78.02 -2.26
CA MET A 307 -51.53 -79.13 -2.92
C MET A 307 -51.14 -80.36 -2.12
N GLU A 308 -52.02 -80.71 -1.19
CA GLU A 308 -52.04 -82.00 -0.53
C GLU A 308 -52.42 -83.03 -1.60
N GLY A 309 -51.40 -83.45 -2.35
CA GLY A 309 -51.44 -84.61 -3.22
C GLY A 309 -51.36 -85.86 -2.37
N GLU A 310 -52.40 -86.13 -1.58
CA GLU A 310 -52.61 -87.45 -0.99
C GLU A 310 -53.59 -88.23 -1.88
N LYS A 311 -53.04 -89.18 -2.65
CA LYS A 311 -53.68 -90.45 -3.04
C LYS A 311 -52.67 -91.35 -3.76
N ARG A 312 -51.95 -92.18 -3.00
CA ARG A 312 -52.12 -93.65 -2.95
C ARG A 312 -50.97 -94.32 -2.21
#